data_AF-A0A8T6J1K0-F1
#
_entry.id   AF-A0A8T6J1K0-F1
#
_cell.length_a   1.000
_cell.length_b   1.000
_cell.length_c   1.000
_cell.angle_alpha   90.00
_cell.angle_beta   90.00
_cell.angle_gamma   90.00
#
_symmetry.space_group_name_H-M   'P 1'
#
loop_
_entity.id
_entity.type
_entity.pdbx_description
1 polymer ?
#
loop_
_entity_poly.entity_id
_entity_poly.type
_entity_poly.pdbx_seq_one_letter_code
_entity_poly.pdbx_strand_id
1 'polypeptide(L)'
;MGRELKSRLVEAGFTDVEASASFDVFSSSEDVAFLHGFIMDWFFMPRVIEAATAYGLATRDQFEEWRAALEEWRGHAGAVGAIAFGEAIGTKS
;
A
#
# COMPACT_ATOMS: atom_id res chain seq x y z
N MET A 1 9.99 6.11 -3.22
CA MET A 1 9.98 5.11 -2.14
C MET A 1 11.37 4.54 -1.87
N GLY A 2 12.03 3.84 -2.82
CA GLY A 2 13.38 3.27 -2.59
C GLY A 2 14.45 4.28 -2.13
N ARG A 3 14.47 5.50 -2.70
CA ARG A 3 15.41 6.57 -2.26
C ARG A 3 15.21 6.98 -0.79
N GLU A 4 13.95 7.11 -0.36
CA GLU A 4 13.59 7.49 1.01
C GLU A 4 13.99 6.38 1.99
N LEU A 5 13.70 5.12 1.66
CA LEU A 5 14.12 3.96 2.46
C LEU A 5 15.65 3.89 2.58
N LYS A 6 16.37 4.08 1.46
CA LYS A 6 17.84 4.16 1.45
C LYS A 6 18.37 5.24 2.39
N SER A 7 17.80 6.45 2.35
CA SER A 7 18.21 7.55 3.23
C SER A 7 18.11 7.15 4.70
N ARG A 8 16.98 6.56 5.11
CA ARG A 8 16.76 6.13 6.49
C ARG A 8 17.75 5.06 6.95
N LEU A 9 18.13 4.12 6.10
CA LEU A 9 19.15 3.12 6.44
C LEU A 9 20.53 3.76 6.60
N VAL A 10 20.91 4.68 5.70
CA VAL A 10 22.18 5.41 5.79
C VAL A 10 22.23 6.27 7.06
N GLU A 11 21.16 7.00 7.37
CA GLU A 11 21.03 7.79 8.61
C GLU A 11 21.12 6.93 9.87
N ALA A 12 20.59 5.69 9.80
CA ALA A 12 20.70 4.72 10.88
C ALA A 12 22.10 4.06 10.96
N GLY A 13 23.06 4.42 10.09
CA GLY A 13 24.43 3.92 10.11
C GLY A 13 24.65 2.60 9.38
N PHE A 14 23.73 2.18 8.50
CA PHE A 14 23.99 1.06 7.60
C PHE A 14 24.91 1.48 6.45
N THR A 15 25.79 0.57 6.04
CA THR A 15 26.68 0.70 4.88
C THR A 15 26.18 -0.15 3.72
N ASP A 16 26.75 0.05 2.53
CA ASP A 16 26.45 -0.73 1.31
C ASP A 16 24.94 -0.82 1.00
N VAL A 17 24.23 0.30 1.24
CA VAL A 17 22.77 0.30 1.10
C VAL A 17 22.37 0.31 -0.36
N GLU A 18 21.68 -0.74 -0.79
CA GLU A 18 20.99 -0.84 -2.07
C GLU A 18 19.50 -0.68 -1.86
N ALA A 19 18.82 -0.07 -2.83
CA ALA A 19 17.37 0.09 -2.77
C ALA A 19 16.76 -0.07 -4.16
N SER A 20 15.62 -0.75 -4.19
CA SER A 20 14.81 -0.98 -5.37
C SER A 20 13.40 -0.42 -5.16
N ALA A 21 12.70 -0.21 -6.26
CA ALA A 21 11.28 0.02 -6.24
C ALA A 21 10.66 -0.60 -7.49
N SER A 22 9.52 -1.24 -7.32
CA SER A 22 8.74 -1.81 -8.41
C SER A 22 7.28 -1.40 -8.27
N PHE A 23 6.55 -1.57 -9.36
CA PHE A 23 5.10 -1.44 -9.39
C PHE A 23 4.52 -2.71 -9.98
N ASP A 24 3.60 -3.32 -9.25
CA ASP A 24 2.72 -4.33 -9.82
C ASP A 24 1.47 -3.61 -10.28
N VAL A 25 1.23 -3.64 -11.60
CA VAL A 25 0.12 -2.92 -12.25
C VAL A 25 -0.99 -3.91 -12.59
N PHE A 26 -2.19 -3.58 -12.15
CA PHE A 26 -3.40 -4.38 -12.26
C PHE A 26 -4.36 -3.67 -13.22
N SER A 27 -4.54 -4.22 -14.43
CA SER A 27 -5.26 -3.51 -15.50
C SER A 27 -6.25 -4.37 -16.29
N SER A 28 -6.22 -5.69 -16.12
CA SER A 28 -7.30 -6.55 -16.60
C SER A 28 -8.43 -6.64 -15.57
N SER A 29 -9.61 -7.12 -15.99
CA SER A 29 -10.73 -7.36 -15.08
C SER A 29 -10.40 -8.38 -13.98
N GLU A 30 -9.58 -9.38 -14.30
CA GLU A 30 -9.10 -10.37 -13.31
C GLU A 30 -8.15 -9.72 -12.30
N ASP A 31 -7.20 -8.92 -12.79
CA ASP A 31 -6.26 -8.19 -11.93
C ASP A 31 -6.98 -7.21 -11.00
N VAL A 32 -7.98 -6.49 -11.51
CA VAL A 32 -8.79 -5.55 -10.74
C VAL A 32 -9.59 -6.29 -9.67
N ALA A 33 -10.17 -7.44 -9.99
CA ALA A 33 -10.88 -8.27 -9.02
C ALA A 33 -9.94 -8.81 -7.92
N PHE A 34 -8.74 -9.24 -8.30
CA PHE A 34 -7.70 -9.65 -7.35
C PHE A 34 -7.30 -8.50 -6.43
N LEU A 35 -6.95 -7.34 -7.01
CA LEU A 35 -6.53 -6.17 -6.24
C LEU A 35 -7.63 -5.67 -5.30
N HIS A 36 -8.88 -5.65 -5.77
CA HIS A 36 -10.04 -5.35 -4.94
C HIS A 36 -10.11 -6.29 -3.72
N GLY A 37 -10.04 -7.60 -3.93
CA GLY A 37 -10.06 -8.59 -2.85
C GLY A 37 -8.91 -8.40 -1.87
N PHE A 38 -7.70 -8.19 -2.38
CA PHE A 38 -6.52 -7.92 -1.55
C PHE A 38 -6.70 -6.68 -0.66
N ILE A 39 -7.21 -5.56 -1.21
CA ILE A 39 -7.46 -4.35 -0.43
C ILE A 39 -8.56 -4.59 0.60
N MET A 40 -9.65 -5.26 0.23
CA MET A 40 -10.74 -5.62 1.15
C MET A 40 -10.24 -6.47 2.32
N ASP A 41 -9.38 -7.46 2.05
CA ASP A 41 -8.90 -8.39 3.06
C ASP A 41 -7.80 -7.81 3.95
N TRP A 42 -6.99 -6.86 3.45
CA TRP A 42 -5.86 -6.31 4.20
C TRP A 42 -6.12 -4.90 4.76
N PHE A 43 -6.55 -3.95 3.93
CA PHE A 43 -6.70 -2.54 4.34
C PHE A 43 -7.92 -2.34 5.25
N PHE A 44 -8.99 -3.10 5.02
CA PHE A 44 -10.21 -3.03 5.84
C PHE A 44 -10.23 -4.04 6.99
N MET A 45 -9.10 -4.65 7.33
CA MET A 45 -9.00 -5.48 8.54
C MET A 45 -9.31 -4.64 9.79
N PRO A 46 -10.00 -5.20 10.81
CA PRO A 46 -10.31 -4.48 12.04
C PRO A 46 -9.10 -3.81 12.69
N ARG A 47 -7.96 -4.52 12.77
CA ARG A 47 -6.71 -3.99 13.34
C ARG A 47 -6.17 -2.74 12.63
N VAL A 48 -6.37 -2.64 11.31
CA VAL A 48 -5.89 -1.49 10.52
C VAL A 48 -6.82 -0.30 10.75
N ILE A 49 -8.13 -0.53 10.70
CA ILE A 49 -9.16 0.49 10.96
C ILE A 49 -9.02 1.04 12.38
N GLU A 50 -8.87 0.16 13.37
CA GLU A 50 -8.72 0.51 14.78
C GLU A 50 -7.46 1.35 15.01
N ALA A 51 -6.32 0.94 14.46
CA ALA A 51 -5.08 1.70 14.56
C ALA A 51 -5.23 3.09 13.89
N ALA A 52 -5.72 3.15 12.65
CA ALA A 52 -5.91 4.40 11.94
C ALA A 52 -6.84 5.38 12.69
N THR A 53 -7.92 4.85 13.27
CA THR A 53 -8.85 5.65 14.09
C THR A 53 -8.20 6.12 15.39
N ALA A 54 -7.48 5.24 16.09
CA ALA A 54 -6.83 5.57 17.35
C ALA A 54 -5.75 6.66 17.21
N TYR A 55 -5.03 6.67 16.09
CA TYR A 55 -4.05 7.71 15.77
C TYR A 55 -4.65 8.95 15.09
N GLY A 56 -5.98 9.01 14.91
CA GLY A 56 -6.66 10.14 14.26
C GLY A 56 -6.31 10.31 12.78
N LEU A 57 -5.87 9.25 12.11
CA LEU A 57 -5.52 9.27 10.68
C LEU A 57 -6.77 9.19 9.79
N ALA A 58 -7.83 8.56 10.28
CA ALA A 58 -9.09 8.40 9.58
C ALA A 58 -10.25 8.17 10.59
N THR A 59 -11.49 8.41 10.16
CA THR A 59 -12.70 8.04 10.91
C THR A 59 -13.30 6.75 10.37
N ARG A 60 -14.23 6.14 11.14
CA ARG A 60 -14.99 4.97 10.68
C ARG A 60 -15.84 5.29 9.45
N ASP A 61 -16.45 6.47 9.41
CA ASP A 61 -17.27 6.90 8.27
C ASP A 61 -16.43 7.01 6.99
N GLN A 62 -15.20 7.52 7.09
CA GLN A 62 -14.27 7.57 5.97
C GLN A 62 -13.91 6.16 5.46
N PHE A 63 -13.74 5.17 6.34
CA PHE A 63 -13.53 3.79 5.91
C PHE A 63 -14.76 3.22 5.17
N GLU A 64 -15.98 3.52 5.60
CA GLU A 64 -17.17 3.07 4.87
C GLU A 64 -17.30 3.78 3.51
N GLU A 65 -16.97 5.07 3.41
CA GLU A 65 -16.89 5.79 2.14
C GLU A 65 -15.84 5.18 1.20
N TRP A 66 -14.65 4.85 1.70
CA TRP A 66 -13.60 4.22 0.91
C TRP A 66 -13.98 2.81 0.46
N ARG A 67 -14.69 2.04 1.30
CA ARG A 67 -15.20 0.73 0.93
C ARG A 67 -16.20 0.85 -0.23
N ALA A 68 -17.14 1.78 -0.13
CA ALA A 68 -18.10 2.03 -1.21
C ALA A 68 -17.41 2.47 -2.51
N ALA A 69 -16.43 3.38 -2.41
CA ALA A 69 -15.66 3.83 -3.57
C ALA A 69 -14.86 2.70 -4.22
N LEU A 70 -14.29 1.78 -3.42
CA LEU A 70 -13.56 0.63 -3.93
C LEU A 70 -14.48 -0.37 -4.67
N GLU A 71 -15.68 -0.59 -4.13
CA GLU A 71 -16.72 -1.42 -4.76
C GLU A 71 -17.19 -0.82 -6.10
N GLU A 72 -17.33 0.50 -6.19
CA GLU A 72 -17.63 1.18 -7.45
C GLU A 72 -16.45 1.09 -8.43
N TRP A 73 -15.23 1.33 -7.95
CA TRP A 73 -14.02 1.28 -8.76
C TRP A 73 -13.85 -0.05 -9.47
N ARG A 74 -14.06 -1.19 -8.79
CA ARG A 74 -13.89 -2.52 -9.43
C ARG A 74 -14.86 -2.78 -10.59
N GLY A 75 -16.01 -2.09 -10.63
CA GLY A 75 -17.01 -2.22 -11.68
C GLY A 75 -16.77 -1.30 -12.88
N HIS A 76 -15.80 -0.38 -12.77
CA HIS A 76 -15.56 0.64 -13.80
C HIS A 76 -14.80 0.06 -15.00
N ALA A 77 -15.25 0.36 -16.22
CA ALA A 77 -14.68 -0.20 -17.47
C ALA A 77 -13.21 0.19 -17.73
N GLY A 78 -12.70 1.20 -17.03
CA GLY A 78 -11.30 1.65 -17.08
C GLY A 78 -10.57 1.52 -15.73
N ALA A 79 -11.04 0.65 -14.84
CA ALA A 79 -10.39 0.43 -13.57
C ALA A 79 -8.95 -0.06 -13.75
N VAL A 80 -8.01 0.68 -13.17
CA VAL A 80 -6.59 0.32 -13.10
C VAL A 80 -6.12 0.63 -11.70
N GLY A 81 -5.27 -0.22 -11.15
CA GLY A 81 -4.60 0.00 -9.88
C GLY A 81 -3.16 -0.43 -9.95
N ALA A 82 -2.34 0.04 -9.01
CA ALA A 82 -0.97 -0.41 -8.88
C ALA A 82 -0.57 -0.47 -7.41
N ILE A 83 0.17 -1.51 -7.03
CA ILE A 83 0.83 -1.57 -5.73
C ILE A 83 2.30 -1.22 -5.96
N ALA A 84 2.75 -0.18 -5.25
CA ALA A 84 4.16 0.17 -5.24
C ALA A 84 4.86 -0.66 -4.15
N PHE A 85 5.95 -1.34 -4.51
CA PHE A 85 6.84 -2.01 -3.56
C PHE A 85 8.17 -1.26 -3.50
N GLY A 86 8.73 -1.18 -2.31
CA GLY A 86 9.99 -0.49 -2.07
C GLY A 86 10.80 -1.30 -1.07
N GLU A 87 12.02 -1.63 -1.47
CA GLU A 87 12.92 -2.44 -0.66
C GLU A 87 14.24 -1.69 -0.53
N ALA A 88 14.85 -1.79 0.65
CA ALA A 88 16.21 -1.34 0.88
C ALA A 88 16.91 -2.34 1.79
N ILE A 89 18.13 -2.71 1.42
CA ILE A 89 18.95 -3.69 2.13
C ILE A 89 20.32 -3.04 2.35
N GLY A 90 20.86 -3.18 3.55
CA GLY A 90 22.18 -2.68 3.91
C GLY A 90 22.79 -3.50 5.03
N THR A 91 24.10 -3.33 5.25
CA THR A 91 24.88 -4.06 6.25
C THR A 91 25.29 -3.14 7.40
N LYS A 92 25.53 -3.72 8.58
CA LYS A 92 26.15 -3.03 9.72
C LYS A 92 27.29 -3.89 10.24
N SER A 93 28.45 -3.26 10.40
CA SER A 93 29.61 -3.79 11.12
C SER A 93 29.58 -3.39 12.59
#